data_AF-A0A2V1D3T4-F1
#
_entry.id   AF-A0A2V1D3T4-F1
#
_cell.length_a   1.000
_cell.length_b   1.000
_cell.length_c   1.000
_cell.angle_alpha   90.00
_cell.angle_beta   90.00
_cell.angle_gamma   90.00
#
_symmetry.space_group_name_H-M   'P 1'
#
loop_
_entity.id
_entity.type
_entity.pdbx_description
1 polymer ?
#
loop_
_entity_poly.entity_id
_entity_poly.type
_entity_poly.pdbx_seq_one_letter_code
_entity_poly.pdbx_strand_id
1 'polypeptide(L)'
;MFGTANQDYEASYLQVDDSFHIGRLRLIANFSQEVFSKSSPYQSKIIPFKEAPPLKLTVGTPGLLDSLYFEQDMSTEEPLSPGWVEIRITHVGLNFKDLLLALGRENGTTFGNECAGVISRTGGDTLFKIGDRVCVFSPTAFSTYTRAKAEHVARVPDEVSLSHAAAVP
;
A
#
# COMPACT_ATOMS: atom_id res chain seq x y z
N MET A 1 -49.43 14.36 42.14
CA MET A 1 -48.70 13.40 42.99
C MET A 1 -47.65 12.76 42.10
N PHE A 2 -46.44 13.31 42.10
CA PHE A 2 -45.35 12.89 41.21
C PHE A 2 -44.61 11.72 41.85
N GLY A 3 -44.67 10.55 41.21
CA GLY A 3 -43.96 9.34 41.63
C GLY A 3 -42.48 9.44 41.27
N THR A 4 -41.65 9.08 42.24
CA THR A 4 -40.18 9.04 42.17
C THR A 4 -39.69 8.20 40.99
N ALA A 5 -38.77 8.75 40.21
CA ALA A 5 -38.09 8.06 39.11
C ALA A 5 -37.26 6.88 39.67
N ASN A 6 -37.76 5.67 39.43
CA ASN A 6 -37.00 4.44 39.66
C ASN A 6 -36.12 4.21 38.42
N GLN A 7 -34.79 4.16 38.59
CA GLN A 7 -33.81 4.06 37.48
C GLN A 7 -33.80 2.69 36.79
N ASP A 8 -34.63 1.73 37.22
CA ASP A 8 -34.67 0.35 36.73
C ASP A 8 -35.81 0.09 35.72
N TYR A 9 -36.32 1.13 35.05
CA TYR A 9 -37.39 0.98 34.05
C TYR A 9 -36.84 0.97 32.61
N GLU A 10 -37.04 -0.14 31.91
CA GLU A 10 -36.69 -0.30 30.50
C GLU A 10 -37.79 0.30 29.61
N ALA A 11 -37.50 1.42 28.94
CA ALA A 11 -38.48 2.19 28.18
C ALA A 11 -38.77 1.64 26.76
N SER A 12 -38.12 0.54 26.34
CA SER A 12 -38.26 0.00 24.98
C SER A 12 -38.23 -1.53 24.98
N TYR A 13 -39.37 -2.14 24.64
CA TYR A 13 -39.54 -3.58 24.55
C TYR A 13 -40.43 -3.96 23.35
N LEU A 14 -40.34 -5.23 22.94
CA LEU A 14 -41.20 -5.84 21.93
C LEU A 14 -41.79 -7.14 22.49
N GLN A 15 -43.11 -7.31 22.45
CA GLN A 15 -43.75 -8.57 22.82
C GLN A 15 -43.89 -9.47 21.58
N VAL A 16 -43.35 -10.68 21.65
CA VAL A 16 -43.46 -11.71 20.61
C VAL A 16 -43.74 -13.04 21.30
N ASP A 17 -44.79 -13.76 20.87
CA ASP A 17 -45.19 -15.07 21.41
C ASP A 17 -45.23 -15.11 22.95
N ASP A 18 -45.98 -14.16 23.55
CA ASP A 18 -46.12 -13.97 25.00
C ASP A 18 -44.81 -13.74 25.78
N SER A 19 -43.73 -13.38 25.08
CA SER A 19 -42.43 -13.07 25.67
C SER A 19 -42.02 -11.63 25.38
N PHE A 20 -41.59 -10.91 26.43
CA PHE A 20 -41.05 -9.55 26.31
C PHE A 20 -39.56 -9.58 25.96
N HIS A 21 -39.21 -8.94 24.85
CA HIS A 21 -37.85 -8.80 24.37
C HIS A 21 -37.36 -7.38 24.61
N ILE A 22 -36.15 -7.24 25.16
CA ILE A 22 -35.50 -5.94 25.38
C ILE A 22 -34.26 -5.92 24.50
N GLY A 23 -34.18 -4.94 23.60
CA GLY A 23 -33.03 -4.78 22.72
C GLY A 23 -31.78 -4.42 23.53
N ARG A 24 -30.76 -5.28 23.49
CA ARG A 24 -29.45 -4.99 24.09
C ARG A 24 -28.41 -4.89 22.99
N LEU A 25 -27.71 -3.76 22.92
CA LEU A 25 -26.56 -3.63 22.03
C LEU A 25 -25.37 -4.38 22.68
N ARG A 26 -24.98 -5.48 22.06
CA ARG A 26 -23.83 -6.28 22.48
C ARG A 26 -22.76 -6.15 21.41
N LEU A 27 -21.56 -5.72 21.82
CA LEU A 27 -20.38 -5.84 20.98
C LEU A 27 -20.00 -7.32 20.89
N ILE A 28 -20.16 -7.90 19.71
CA ILE A 28 -19.72 -9.27 19.42
C ILE A 28 -18.47 -9.16 18.55
N ALA A 29 -17.30 -9.20 19.19
CA ALA A 29 -16.02 -8.93 18.54
C ALA A 29 -15.83 -9.72 17.23
N ASN A 30 -16.18 -11.00 17.22
CA ASN A 30 -15.97 -11.87 16.05
C ASN A 30 -16.93 -11.56 14.89
N PHE A 31 -18.20 -11.24 15.18
CA PHE A 31 -19.19 -10.93 14.16
C PHE A 31 -18.95 -9.54 13.55
N SER A 32 -18.59 -8.55 14.39
CA SER A 32 -18.22 -7.22 13.92
C SER A 32 -17.03 -7.27 12.97
N GLN A 33 -16.04 -8.14 13.21
CA GLN A 33 -14.87 -8.30 12.36
C GLN A 33 -15.19 -8.99 11.03
N GLU A 34 -16.08 -9.98 11.02
CA GLU A 34 -16.53 -10.65 9.80
C GLU A 34 -17.41 -9.75 8.94
N VAL A 35 -18.36 -9.03 9.54
CA VAL A 35 -19.18 -8.04 8.84
C VAL A 35 -18.31 -6.90 8.32
N PHE A 36 -17.37 -6.38 9.12
CA PHE A 36 -16.44 -5.32 8.70
C PHE A 36 -15.54 -5.77 7.53
N SER A 37 -14.99 -6.98 7.59
CA SER A 37 -14.15 -7.51 6.50
C SER A 37 -14.92 -7.79 5.21
N LYS A 38 -16.21 -8.14 5.32
CA LYS A 38 -17.11 -8.31 4.16
C LYS A 38 -17.68 -7.00 3.63
N SER A 39 -17.78 -5.95 4.46
CA SER A 39 -18.26 -4.63 4.05
C SER A 39 -17.16 -3.68 3.59
N SER A 40 -15.90 -3.98 3.91
CA SER A 40 -14.76 -3.17 3.49
C SER A 40 -14.43 -3.45 2.01
N PRO A 41 -14.31 -2.42 1.16
CA PRO A 41 -13.82 -2.59 -0.21
C PRO A 41 -12.36 -3.06 -0.27
N TYR A 42 -11.62 -2.94 0.84
CA TYR A 42 -10.23 -3.35 0.96
C TYR A 42 -10.09 -4.46 1.99
N GLN A 43 -9.53 -5.60 1.57
CA GLN A 43 -9.15 -6.70 2.45
C GLN A 43 -7.64 -6.68 2.69
N SER A 44 -7.23 -6.53 3.94
CA SER A 44 -5.84 -6.74 4.34
C SER A 44 -5.60 -8.22 4.65
N LYS A 45 -4.48 -8.76 4.18
CA LYS A 45 -4.03 -10.12 4.49
C LYS A 45 -2.54 -10.07 4.79
N ILE A 46 -2.12 -10.82 5.81
CA ILE A 46 -0.70 -11.04 6.08
C ILE A 46 -0.28 -12.22 5.21
N ILE A 47 0.58 -11.94 4.23
CA ILE A 47 1.16 -12.95 3.34
C ILE A 47 2.68 -12.76 3.27
N PRO A 48 3.45 -13.83 3.03
CA PRO A 48 4.88 -13.69 2.76
C PRO A 48 5.10 -12.78 1.54
N PHE A 49 6.04 -11.83 1.63
CA PHE A 49 6.30 -10.88 0.54
C PHE A 49 6.61 -11.58 -0.80
N LYS A 50 7.29 -12.73 -0.76
CA LYS A 50 7.60 -13.55 -1.95
C LYS A 50 6.37 -14.13 -2.67
N GLU A 51 5.24 -14.23 -1.99
CA GLU A 51 3.96 -14.76 -2.51
C GLU A 51 2.98 -13.63 -2.81
N ALA A 52 3.35 -12.38 -2.52
CA ALA A 52 2.52 -11.23 -2.80
C ALA A 52 2.46 -10.94 -4.31
N PRO A 53 1.32 -10.41 -4.80
CA PRO A 53 1.29 -9.80 -6.12
C PRO A 53 2.24 -8.60 -6.16
N PRO A 54 2.46 -7.94 -7.31
CA PRO A 54 3.14 -6.66 -7.34
C PRO A 54 2.52 -5.68 -6.33
N LEU A 55 3.36 -5.07 -5.49
CA LEU A 55 2.95 -4.19 -4.39
C LEU A 55 3.54 -2.80 -4.56
N LYS A 56 2.85 -1.80 -4.04
CA LYS A 56 3.39 -0.45 -3.80
C LYS A 56 2.99 0.05 -2.41
N LEU A 57 3.87 0.82 -1.78
CA LEU A 57 3.62 1.46 -0.49
C LEU A 57 2.70 2.66 -0.69
N THR A 58 1.73 2.77 0.21
CA THR A 58 0.78 3.89 0.26
C THR A 58 0.52 4.28 1.72
N VAL A 59 -0.15 5.41 1.92
CA VAL A 59 -0.51 5.94 3.24
C VAL A 59 -2.03 6.06 3.33
N GLY A 60 -2.63 5.41 4.33
CA GLY A 60 -4.06 5.49 4.56
C GLY A 60 -4.48 6.84 5.17
N THR A 61 -3.70 7.34 6.13
CA THR A 61 -3.96 8.62 6.81
C THR A 61 -2.66 9.40 6.92
N PRO A 62 -2.42 10.41 6.05
CA PRO A 62 -1.23 11.25 6.11
C PRO A 62 -0.99 11.81 7.52
N GLY A 63 0.25 11.70 8.03
CA GLY A 63 0.60 12.10 9.40
C GLY A 63 0.54 10.98 10.44
N LEU A 64 -0.08 9.84 10.12
CA LEU A 64 -0.09 8.66 10.97
C LEU A 64 0.78 7.56 10.35
N LEU A 65 1.99 7.34 10.87
CA LEU A 65 2.95 6.37 10.33
C LEU A 65 2.39 4.93 10.33
N ASP A 66 1.60 4.57 11.33
CA ASP A 66 0.96 3.24 11.43
C ASP A 66 -0.13 3.00 10.37
N SER A 67 -0.49 4.04 9.61
CA SER A 67 -1.40 3.92 8.47
C SER A 67 -0.70 3.57 7.15
N LEU A 68 0.63 3.37 7.16
CA LEU A 68 1.36 2.88 6.00
C LEU A 68 0.98 1.42 5.72
N TYR A 69 0.67 1.12 4.47
CA TYR A 69 0.37 -0.25 4.03
C TYR A 69 0.79 -0.48 2.59
N PHE A 70 0.95 -1.75 2.22
CA PHE A 70 1.16 -2.13 0.83
C PHE A 70 -0.18 -2.46 0.19
N GLU A 71 -0.42 -1.90 -1.00
CA GLU A 71 -1.52 -2.28 -1.87
C GLU A 71 -1.02 -2.92 -3.16
N GLN A 72 -1.88 -3.70 -3.82
CA GLN A 72 -1.55 -4.31 -5.09
C GLN A 72 -1.38 -3.24 -6.18
N ASP A 73 -0.27 -3.30 -6.91
CA ASP A 73 0.02 -2.40 -8.01
C ASP A 73 -0.45 -2.99 -9.35
N MET A 74 -1.70 -2.66 -9.69
CA MET A 74 -2.34 -3.08 -10.94
C MET A 74 -1.67 -2.50 -12.19
N SER A 75 -0.87 -1.43 -12.07
CA SER A 75 -0.20 -0.83 -13.23
C SER A 75 0.74 -1.84 -13.90
N THR A 76 1.30 -2.79 -13.13
CA THR A 76 2.20 -3.84 -13.62
C THR A 76 1.55 -4.85 -14.57
N GLU A 77 0.21 -4.91 -14.62
CA GLU A 77 -0.54 -5.77 -15.53
C GLU A 77 -0.67 -5.16 -16.93
N GLU A 78 -0.53 -3.83 -17.04
CA GLU A 78 -0.66 -3.15 -18.33
C GLU A 78 0.51 -3.46 -19.27
N PRO A 79 0.28 -3.45 -20.61
CA PRO A 79 1.35 -3.54 -21.60
C PRO A 79 2.39 -2.42 -21.42
N LEU A 80 3.66 -2.72 -21.75
CA LEU A 80 4.73 -1.73 -21.71
C LEU A 80 4.79 -0.99 -23.04
N SER A 81 4.77 0.34 -23.02
CA SER A 81 4.91 1.16 -24.24
C SER A 81 6.35 1.09 -24.81
N PRO A 82 6.54 1.28 -26.12
CA PRO A 82 7.87 1.39 -26.73
C PRO A 82 8.73 2.45 -26.04
N GLY A 83 10.02 2.16 -25.85
CA GLY A 83 10.94 3.05 -25.13
C GLY A 83 10.85 2.97 -23.60
N TRP A 84 9.89 2.22 -23.04
CA TRP A 84 9.78 2.02 -21.60
C TRP A 84 10.40 0.69 -21.16
N VAL A 85 10.84 0.66 -19.90
CA VAL A 85 11.32 -0.54 -19.22
C VAL A 85 10.63 -0.72 -17.88
N GLU A 86 10.50 -1.96 -17.46
CA GLU A 86 10.03 -2.34 -16.13
C GLU A 86 11.22 -2.91 -15.36
N ILE A 87 11.37 -2.47 -14.13
CA ILE A 87 12.48 -2.79 -13.27
C ILE A 87 11.92 -3.49 -12.04
N ARG A 88 12.37 -4.72 -11.78
CA ARG A 88 12.15 -5.40 -10.51
C ARG A 88 13.06 -4.76 -9.47
N ILE A 89 12.45 -4.06 -8.53
CA ILE A 89 13.16 -3.29 -7.52
C ILE A 89 13.78 -4.24 -6.51
N THR A 90 15.00 -3.92 -6.09
CA THR A 90 15.71 -4.65 -5.02
C THR A 90 16.14 -3.74 -3.89
N HIS A 91 16.41 -2.46 -4.20
CA HIS A 91 16.87 -1.46 -3.25
C HIS A 91 16.20 -0.13 -3.59
N VAL A 92 15.80 0.62 -2.57
CA VAL A 92 15.14 1.92 -2.69
C VAL A 92 15.95 2.93 -1.89
N GLY A 93 16.20 4.10 -2.49
CA GLY A 93 16.77 5.24 -1.80
C GLY A 93 15.72 5.89 -0.91
N LEU A 94 16.04 6.11 0.37
CA LEU A 94 15.17 6.81 1.30
C LEU A 94 15.62 8.27 1.42
N ASN A 95 14.72 9.19 1.09
CA ASN A 95 14.98 10.62 1.11
C ASN A 95 14.19 11.32 2.23
N PHE A 96 14.65 12.51 2.64
CA PHE A 96 13.96 13.31 3.67
C PHE A 96 12.52 13.68 3.26
N LYS A 97 12.28 13.84 1.95
CA LYS A 97 10.94 14.08 1.40
C LYS A 97 9.96 12.95 1.75
N ASP A 98 10.42 11.70 1.75
CA ASP A 98 9.57 10.53 2.06
C ASP A 98 9.10 10.58 3.52
N LEU A 99 9.98 11.03 4.42
CA LEU A 99 9.63 11.26 5.83
C LEU A 99 8.60 12.39 5.97
N LEU A 100 8.78 13.50 5.25
CA LEU A 100 7.81 14.60 5.30
C LEU A 100 6.44 14.18 4.77
N LEU A 101 6.40 13.36 3.73
CA LEU A 101 5.15 12.81 3.18
C LEU A 101 4.48 11.85 4.18
N ALA A 102 5.24 10.94 4.79
CA ALA A 102 4.73 10.03 5.82
C ALA A 102 4.16 10.79 7.03
N LEU A 103 4.81 11.90 7.42
CA LEU A 103 4.38 12.79 8.51
C LEU A 103 3.27 13.78 8.10
N GLY A 104 2.75 13.71 6.87
CA GLY A 104 1.68 14.59 6.40
C GLY A 104 2.08 16.07 6.30
N ARG A 105 3.39 16.33 6.17
CA ARG A 105 3.98 17.67 6.03
C ARG A 105 4.26 18.06 4.58
N GLU A 106 4.16 17.11 3.66
CA GLU A 106 4.29 17.29 2.22
C GLU A 106 3.03 16.75 1.52
N ASN A 107 2.62 17.40 0.43
CA ASN A 107 1.49 16.92 -0.36
C ASN A 107 1.96 15.82 -1.32
N GLY A 108 1.23 14.71 -1.35
CA GLY A 108 1.48 13.60 -2.27
C GLY A 108 1.05 12.27 -1.68
N THR A 109 1.04 11.25 -2.53
CA THR A 109 0.64 9.89 -2.16
C THR A 109 1.64 8.83 -2.60
N THR A 110 2.72 9.24 -3.27
CA THR A 110 3.75 8.33 -3.79
C THR A 110 5.04 8.47 -3.01
N PHE A 111 5.60 7.32 -2.62
CA PHE A 111 6.84 7.25 -1.87
C PHE A 111 8.02 6.88 -2.76
N GLY A 112 9.15 7.51 -2.46
CA GLY A 112 10.46 7.27 -3.06
C GLY A 112 10.61 7.86 -4.44
N ASN A 113 11.81 8.36 -4.70
CA ASN A 113 12.17 8.94 -5.99
C ASN A 113 13.27 8.15 -6.70
N GLU A 114 13.95 7.24 -6.02
CA GLU A 114 15.15 6.57 -6.51
C GLU A 114 15.14 5.10 -6.12
N CYS A 115 15.54 4.23 -7.06
CA CYS A 115 15.74 2.81 -6.76
C CYS A 115 16.78 2.17 -7.68
N ALA A 116 17.20 0.96 -7.29
CA ALA A 116 18.02 0.08 -8.08
C ALA A 116 17.48 -1.35 -8.10
N GLY A 117 17.72 -2.02 -9.22
CA GLY A 117 17.13 -3.32 -9.47
C GLY A 117 17.63 -3.93 -10.78
N VAL A 118 16.79 -4.78 -11.33
CA VAL A 118 17.06 -5.46 -12.59
C VAL A 118 15.90 -5.29 -13.55
N ILE A 119 16.20 -5.14 -14.84
CA ILE A 119 15.18 -5.05 -15.88
C ILE A 119 14.39 -6.37 -15.92
N SER A 120 13.06 -6.31 -15.72
CA SER A 120 12.14 -7.45 -15.80
C SER A 120 11.46 -7.53 -17.17
N ARG A 121 11.10 -6.39 -17.76
CA ARG A 121 10.45 -6.28 -19.07
C ARG A 121 10.96 -5.07 -19.84
N THR A 122 10.84 -5.14 -21.17
CA THR A 122 11.10 -4.01 -22.07
C THR A 122 9.90 -3.82 -22.99
N GLY A 123 9.61 -2.59 -23.37
CA GLY A 123 8.54 -2.25 -24.33
C GLY A 123 8.97 -2.33 -25.80
N GLY A 124 10.18 -2.82 -26.08
CA GLY A 124 10.82 -2.64 -27.38
C GLY A 124 11.47 -1.26 -27.52
N ASP A 125 12.36 -1.11 -28.51
CA ASP A 125 13.08 0.13 -28.82
C ASP A 125 13.85 0.74 -27.63
N THR A 126 14.51 -0.12 -26.85
CA THR A 126 15.39 0.30 -25.76
C THR A 126 16.77 -0.33 -25.89
N LEU A 127 17.80 0.33 -25.37
CA LEU A 127 19.15 -0.23 -25.28
C LEU A 127 19.29 -1.24 -24.13
N PHE A 128 18.25 -1.42 -23.30
CA PHE A 128 18.27 -2.31 -22.13
C PHE A 128 17.79 -3.71 -22.48
N LYS A 129 18.32 -4.69 -21.75
CA LYS A 129 17.93 -6.10 -21.85
C LYS A 129 17.41 -6.59 -20.50
N ILE A 130 16.52 -7.57 -20.55
CA ILE A 130 16.06 -8.28 -19.34
C ILE A 130 17.29 -8.86 -18.62
N GLY A 131 17.36 -8.61 -17.31
CA GLY A 131 18.49 -8.98 -16.46
C GLY A 131 19.55 -7.89 -16.27
N ASP A 132 19.52 -6.81 -17.06
CA ASP A 132 20.44 -5.68 -16.87
C ASP A 132 20.26 -5.07 -15.48
N ARG A 133 21.38 -4.83 -14.79
CA ARG A 133 21.43 -4.14 -13.50
C ARG A 133 21.34 -2.64 -13.73
N VAL A 134 20.38 -2.00 -13.08
CA VAL A 134 20.05 -0.59 -13.34
C VAL A 134 19.70 0.17 -12.07
N CYS A 135 19.87 1.49 -12.12
CA CYS A 135 19.26 2.45 -11.21
C CYS A 135 18.41 3.45 -12.00
N VAL A 136 17.42 4.03 -11.32
CA VAL A 136 16.42 4.89 -11.96
C VAL A 136 15.90 5.92 -10.97
N PHE A 137 15.66 7.12 -11.47
CA PHE A 137 14.82 8.11 -10.81
C PHE A 137 13.36 7.86 -11.23
N SER A 138 12.53 7.41 -10.29
CA SER A 138 11.11 7.10 -10.50
C SER A 138 10.26 7.58 -9.33
N PRO A 139 9.11 8.23 -9.57
CA PRO A 139 8.23 8.74 -8.52
C PRO A 139 7.53 7.65 -7.68
N THR A 140 7.68 6.36 -8.02
CA THR A 140 7.04 5.24 -7.32
C THR A 140 8.05 4.15 -6.95
N ALA A 141 9.11 4.54 -6.25
CA ALA A 141 10.21 3.65 -5.94
C ALA A 141 9.94 2.69 -4.75
N PHE A 142 9.08 3.03 -3.79
CA PHE A 142 8.65 2.08 -2.74
C PHE A 142 7.60 1.10 -3.28
N SER A 143 8.01 0.26 -4.21
CA SER A 143 7.20 -0.75 -4.87
C SER A 143 8.03 -2.00 -5.20
N THR A 144 7.39 -3.09 -5.62
CA THR A 144 8.10 -4.28 -6.11
C THR A 144 8.64 -4.08 -7.53
N TYR A 145 7.96 -3.26 -8.32
CA TYR A 145 8.30 -2.96 -9.71
C TYR A 145 8.08 -1.48 -9.98
N THR A 146 8.98 -0.86 -10.74
CA THR A 146 8.76 0.46 -11.29
C THR A 146 8.85 0.42 -12.80
N ARG A 147 8.15 1.34 -13.46
CA ARG A 147 8.20 1.55 -14.91
C ARG A 147 8.72 2.94 -15.20
N ALA A 148 9.67 3.02 -16.11
CA ALA A 148 10.25 4.30 -16.52
C ALA A 148 10.60 4.27 -17.99
N LYS A 149 10.68 5.46 -18.59
CA LYS A 149 11.31 5.61 -19.90
C LYS A 149 12.79 5.25 -19.80
N ALA A 150 13.32 4.59 -20.83
CA ALA A 150 14.72 4.20 -20.90
C ALA A 150 15.69 5.39 -20.72
N GLU A 151 15.27 6.61 -21.07
CA GLU A 151 16.05 7.84 -20.90
C GLU A 151 16.32 8.23 -19.43
N HIS A 152 15.53 7.72 -18.48
CA HIS A 152 15.71 7.97 -17.04
C HIS A 152 16.45 6.84 -16.32
N VAL A 153 16.90 5.83 -17.06
CA VAL A 153 17.51 4.62 -16.51
C VAL A 153 18.99 4.61 -16.81
N ALA A 154 19.80 4.26 -15.81
CA ALA A 154 21.24 4.11 -15.96
C ALA A 154 21.65 2.67 -15.63
N ARG A 155 22.60 2.12 -16.40
CA ARG A 155 23.20 0.82 -16.10
C ARG A 155 24.13 0.94 -14.89
N VAL A 156 24.07 -0.05 -14.02
CA VAL A 156 24.93 -0.16 -12.84
C VAL A 156 26.07 -1.13 -13.15
N PRO A 157 27.35 -0.70 -13.10
CA PRO A 157 28.49 -1.58 -13.29
C PRO A 157 28.56 -2.71 -12.25
N ASP A 158 29.24 -3.81 -12.57
CA ASP A 158 29.39 -4.97 -11.67
C ASP A 158 30.18 -4.67 -10.41
N GLU A 159 31.03 -3.67 -10.46
CA GLU A 159 31.82 -3.16 -9.34
C GLU A 159 30.98 -2.36 -8.33
N VAL A 160 29.80 -1.86 -8.74
CA VAL A 160 28.91 -1.06 -7.90
C VAL A 160 27.74 -1.92 -7.44
N SER A 161 27.60 -2.14 -6.13
CA SER A 161 26.44 -2.86 -5.58
C SER A 161 25.13 -2.09 -5.84
N LEU A 162 24.01 -2.80 -6.00
CA LEU A 162 22.69 -2.16 -6.20
C LEU A 162 22.25 -1.29 -5.01
N SER A 163 22.67 -1.61 -3.78
CA SER A 163 22.40 -0.76 -2.60
C SER A 163 23.05 0.61 -2.72
N HIS A 164 24.35 0.67 -3.05
CA HIS A 164 25.03 1.94 -3.33
C HIS A 164 24.41 2.66 -4.54
N ALA A 165 24.06 1.93 -5.60
CA ALA A 165 23.45 2.53 -6.78
C ALA A 165 22.07 3.14 -6.51
N ALA A 166 21.33 2.66 -5.51
CA ALA A 166 20.04 3.23 -5.11
C ALA A 166 20.17 4.53 -4.28
N ALA A 167 21.36 4.86 -3.78
CA ALA A 167 21.62 6.03 -2.92
C ALA A 167 22.24 7.24 -3.67
N VAL A 168 22.40 7.11 -4.99
CA VAL A 168 23.05 8.08 -5.89
C VAL A 168 22.13 8.79 -6.90
N PRO A 169 21.04 8.19 -7.44
CA PRO A 169 20.41 8.72 -8.66
C PRO A 169 19.75 10.09 -8.50
#